data_AF-A0A0P7YR37-F1
#
_entry.id   AF-A0A0P7YR37-F1
#
_cell.length_a   1.000
_cell.length_b   1.000
_cell.length_c   1.000
_cell.angle_alpha   90.00
_cell.angle_beta   90.00
_cell.angle_gamma   90.00
#
_symmetry.space_group_name_H-M   'P 1'
#
loop_
_entity.id
_entity.type
_entity.pdbx_description
1 polymer ?
#
loop_
_entity_poly.entity_id
_entity_poly.type
_entity_poly.pdbx_seq_one_letter_code
_entity_poly.pdbx_strand_id
1 'polypeptide(L)'
;MQTVEESVKAALMAPRNIVFPTVSNSPAVLWLVALTCAPEILLTLGETGLLGFERLRGVFLMYGAFWDGLLRGWDPVYPGQPVTMFFTYAALHGGMLHLVGNMVAVLALGGIVVARIGARGFLLLYAVSVFTGAMGYALLSNADAPMVGASGAVFGLIGAWKFWEWQLRHHLGSPMRPLWRSLVGLAILNVVLWLLLSGMLAWEAHLGGFIGGVLFAAIATPTLRYRI
;
A
#
# COMPACT_ATOMS: atom_id res chain seq x y z
N MET A 1 38.08 -23.73 -20.21
CA MET A 1 38.33 -22.30 -20.54
C MET A 1 37.07 -21.77 -21.21
N GLN A 2 36.08 -21.34 -20.41
CA GLN A 2 34.87 -20.69 -20.91
C GLN A 2 35.30 -19.41 -21.63
N THR A 3 34.90 -19.24 -22.89
CA THR A 3 35.44 -18.17 -23.73
C THR A 3 34.95 -16.82 -23.20
N VAL A 4 35.86 -15.84 -23.21
CA VAL A 4 35.58 -14.42 -22.89
C VAL A 4 34.38 -13.88 -23.69
N GLU A 5 34.10 -14.49 -24.84
CA GLU A 5 32.98 -14.18 -25.72
C GLU A 5 31.60 -14.54 -25.12
N GLU A 6 31.49 -15.61 -24.32
CA GLU A 6 30.25 -15.96 -23.61
C GLU A 6 29.99 -15.03 -22.42
N SER A 7 31.03 -14.64 -21.68
CA SER A 7 30.92 -13.70 -20.57
C SER A 7 30.66 -12.26 -21.05
N VAL A 8 31.18 -11.90 -22.23
CA VAL A 8 30.87 -10.64 -22.93
C VAL A 8 29.43 -10.66 -23.47
N LYS A 9 28.94 -11.74 -24.10
CA LYS A 9 27.52 -11.87 -24.47
C LYS A 9 26.57 -11.79 -23.27
N ALA A 10 26.95 -12.37 -22.14
CA ALA A 10 26.17 -12.33 -20.90
C ALA A 10 26.18 -10.95 -20.20
N ALA A 11 27.18 -10.11 -20.46
CA ALA A 11 27.22 -8.70 -20.04
C ALA A 11 26.48 -7.76 -21.02
N LEU A 12 26.35 -8.17 -22.28
CA LEU A 12 25.72 -7.41 -23.36
C LEU A 12 24.20 -7.64 -23.48
N MET A 13 23.65 -8.67 -22.85
CA MET A 13 22.20 -8.95 -22.89
C MET A 13 21.51 -8.55 -21.58
N ALA A 14 20.90 -7.36 -21.63
CA ALA A 14 19.95 -6.81 -20.67
C ALA A 14 20.47 -6.50 -19.24
N PRO A 15 20.18 -5.30 -18.69
CA PRO A 15 20.66 -4.93 -17.36
C PRO A 15 20.06 -5.86 -16.29
N ARG A 16 20.92 -6.40 -15.41
CA ARG A 16 20.48 -7.21 -14.25
C ARG A 16 19.75 -6.36 -13.21
N ASN A 17 20.23 -5.14 -12.99
CA ASN A 17 19.67 -4.17 -12.07
C ASN A 17 18.90 -3.11 -12.86
N ILE A 18 17.61 -2.98 -12.55
CA ILE A 18 16.77 -1.93 -13.12
C ILE A 18 16.62 -0.84 -12.08
N VAL A 19 17.01 0.37 -12.45
CA VAL A 19 16.81 1.56 -11.64
C VAL A 19 15.58 2.28 -12.15
N PHE A 20 14.65 2.56 -11.24
CA PHE A 20 13.47 3.33 -11.55
C PHE A 20 13.76 4.82 -11.42
N PRO A 21 13.33 5.65 -12.40
CA PRO A 21 13.29 7.09 -12.19
C PRO A 21 12.46 7.42 -10.95
N THR A 22 13.02 8.29 -10.10
CA THR A 22 12.34 8.82 -8.92
C THR A 22 12.54 10.32 -8.88
N VAL A 23 11.54 11.04 -8.38
CA VAL A 23 11.61 12.47 -8.12
C VAL A 23 11.42 12.74 -6.63
N SER A 24 11.73 13.93 -6.17
CA SER A 24 11.37 14.36 -4.81
C SER A 24 9.86 14.23 -4.59
N ASN A 25 9.47 13.88 -3.36
CA ASN A 25 8.05 13.76 -3.01
C ASN A 25 7.31 15.07 -3.31
N SER A 26 6.29 14.97 -4.18
CA SER A 26 5.47 16.12 -4.54
C SER A 26 4.67 16.63 -3.33
N PRO A 27 4.21 17.91 -3.34
CA PRO A 27 3.33 18.42 -2.29
C PRO A 27 2.12 17.53 -2.02
N ALA A 28 1.55 16.87 -3.04
CA ALA A 28 0.42 15.95 -2.87
C ALA A 28 0.76 14.74 -1.98
N VAL A 29 1.97 14.18 -2.14
CA VAL A 29 2.44 13.05 -1.30
C VAL A 29 2.64 13.53 0.13
N LEU A 30 3.27 14.71 0.31
CA LEU A 30 3.54 15.27 1.63
C LEU A 30 2.24 15.61 2.38
N TRP A 31 1.28 16.22 1.69
CA TRP A 31 -0.04 16.51 2.27
C TRP A 31 -0.80 15.25 2.63
N LEU A 32 -0.78 14.21 1.78
CA LEU A 32 -1.40 12.93 2.10
C LEU A 32 -0.79 12.30 3.35
N VAL A 33 0.53 12.32 3.48
CA VAL A 33 1.24 11.81 4.67
C VAL A 33 0.86 12.63 5.90
N ALA A 34 0.91 13.96 5.82
CA ALA A 34 0.57 14.84 6.94
C ALA A 34 -0.87 14.63 7.42
N LEU A 35 -1.82 14.54 6.49
CA LEU A 35 -3.24 14.29 6.80
C LEU A 35 -3.46 12.90 7.40
N THR A 36 -2.73 11.88 6.94
CA THR A 36 -2.81 10.51 7.49
C THR A 36 -2.17 10.42 8.89
N CYS A 37 -1.13 11.20 9.17
CA CYS A 37 -0.49 11.23 10.48
C CYS A 37 -1.34 11.92 11.55
N ALA A 38 -2.12 12.94 11.16
CA ALA A 38 -2.82 13.79 12.12
C ALA A 38 -3.79 13.04 13.06
N PRO A 39 -4.65 12.10 12.60
CA PRO A 39 -5.52 11.33 13.48
C PRO A 39 -4.73 10.55 14.52
N GLU A 40 -3.73 9.77 14.12
CA GLU A 40 -3.01 8.91 15.05
C GLU A 40 -2.20 9.73 16.08
N ILE A 41 -1.61 10.87 15.68
CA ILE A 41 -0.94 11.80 16.61
C ILE A 41 -1.94 12.33 17.64
N LEU A 42 -3.11 12.79 17.18
CA LEU A 42 -4.17 13.28 18.07
C LEU A 42 -4.64 12.20 19.04
N LEU A 43 -4.85 10.98 18.55
CA LEU A 43 -5.33 9.86 19.36
C LEU A 43 -4.31 9.46 20.42
N THR A 44 -3.03 9.35 20.07
CA THR A 44 -1.96 9.07 21.05
C THR A 44 -1.78 10.19 22.08
N LEU A 45 -1.92 11.45 21.68
CA LEU A 45 -1.91 12.56 22.64
C LEU A 45 -3.14 12.51 23.57
N GLY A 46 -4.32 12.17 23.06
CA GLY A 46 -5.53 12.00 23.86
C GLY A 46 -5.40 10.91 24.94
N GLU A 47 -4.66 9.84 24.63
CA GLU A 47 -4.40 8.73 25.56
C GLU A 47 -3.48 9.10 26.74
N THR A 48 -2.80 10.25 26.68
CA THR A 48 -1.99 10.74 27.81
C THR A 48 -2.82 11.26 28.99
N GLY A 49 -4.13 11.48 28.80
CA GLY A 49 -5.02 12.09 29.78
C GLY A 49 -4.84 13.61 29.94
N LEU A 50 -3.85 14.22 29.26
CA LEU A 50 -3.58 15.67 29.35
C LEU A 50 -4.68 16.53 28.73
N LEU A 51 -5.48 15.95 27.83
CA LEU A 51 -6.50 16.65 27.04
C LEU A 51 -7.94 16.28 27.45
N GLY A 52 -8.14 15.32 28.37
CA GLY A 52 -9.47 14.88 28.82
C GLY A 52 -10.31 14.15 27.77
N PHE A 53 -9.67 13.53 26.77
CA PHE A 53 -10.32 12.80 25.67
C PHE A 53 -9.80 11.35 25.54
N GLU A 54 -9.63 10.64 26.66
CA GLU A 54 -9.02 9.30 26.72
C GLU A 54 -9.80 8.25 25.92
N ARG A 55 -11.10 8.49 25.68
CA ARG A 55 -11.99 7.60 24.92
C ARG A 55 -11.99 7.87 23.41
N LEU A 56 -11.26 8.88 22.95
CA LEU A 56 -11.34 9.37 21.56
C LEU A 56 -10.96 8.29 20.54
N ARG A 57 -9.98 7.43 20.85
CA ARG A 57 -9.60 6.33 19.95
C ARG A 57 -10.75 5.37 19.70
N GLY A 58 -11.44 4.96 20.76
CA GLY A 58 -12.61 4.07 20.64
C GLY A 58 -13.69 4.68 19.74
N VAL A 59 -13.95 5.98 19.87
CA VAL A 59 -14.89 6.71 19.01
C VAL A 59 -14.42 6.71 17.56
N PHE A 60 -13.15 7.05 17.28
CA PHE A 60 -12.62 7.06 15.92
C PHE A 60 -12.67 5.68 15.26
N LEU A 61 -12.31 4.63 15.99
CA LEU A 61 -12.41 3.26 15.51
C LEU A 61 -13.87 2.89 15.21
N MET A 62 -14.78 3.18 16.13
CA MET A 62 -16.20 2.88 15.98
C MET A 62 -16.83 3.55 14.75
N TYR A 63 -16.41 4.77 14.38
CA TYR A 63 -16.95 5.50 13.23
C TYR A 63 -16.19 5.29 11.91
N GLY A 64 -14.89 5.03 11.98
CA GLY A 64 -14.00 5.14 10.81
C GLY A 64 -13.24 3.87 10.44
N ALA A 65 -13.14 2.87 11.32
CA ALA A 65 -12.50 1.60 10.98
C ALA A 65 -13.38 0.77 10.04
N PHE A 66 -12.78 -0.21 9.37
CA PHE A 66 -13.51 -1.17 8.56
C PHE A 66 -14.07 -2.28 9.44
N TRP A 67 -15.39 -2.31 9.59
CA TRP A 67 -16.12 -3.30 10.39
C TRP A 67 -16.83 -4.28 9.47
N ASP A 68 -16.27 -5.48 9.32
CA ASP A 68 -16.85 -6.52 8.44
C ASP A 68 -18.30 -6.87 8.85
N GLY A 69 -18.62 -6.80 10.14
CA GLY A 69 -19.97 -7.00 10.65
C GLY A 69 -21.02 -6.06 10.05
N LEU A 70 -20.65 -4.85 9.60
CA LEU A 70 -21.58 -3.94 8.93
C LEU A 70 -22.03 -4.44 7.55
N LEU A 71 -21.23 -5.30 6.90
CA LEU A 71 -21.65 -6.00 5.67
C LEU A 71 -22.54 -7.19 5.96
N ARG A 72 -22.60 -7.64 7.22
CA ARG A 72 -23.35 -8.82 7.69
C ARG A 72 -24.58 -8.44 8.53
N GLY A 73 -24.99 -7.19 8.49
CA GLY A 73 -26.23 -6.71 9.11
C GLY A 73 -26.08 -6.11 10.52
N TRP A 74 -24.86 -5.76 10.96
CA TRP A 74 -24.72 -4.91 12.14
C TRP A 74 -25.31 -3.52 11.89
N ASP A 75 -25.85 -2.90 12.93
CA ASP A 75 -26.37 -1.55 12.87
C ASP A 75 -25.21 -0.55 12.72
N PRO A 76 -25.25 0.34 11.71
CA PRO A 76 -24.24 1.37 11.56
C PRO A 76 -24.48 2.51 12.56
N VAL A 77 -23.39 3.16 12.97
CA VAL A 77 -23.41 4.35 13.82
C VAL A 77 -24.00 5.56 13.09
N TYR A 78 -23.81 5.62 11.77
CA TYR A 78 -24.42 6.61 10.88
C TYR A 78 -24.73 5.98 9.51
N PRO A 79 -25.75 6.45 8.78
CA PRO A 79 -26.26 5.77 7.59
C PRO A 79 -25.22 5.46 6.50
N GLY A 80 -24.20 6.32 6.35
CA GLY A 80 -23.15 6.17 5.34
C GLY A 80 -22.01 5.22 5.72
N GLN A 81 -21.94 4.75 6.97
CA GLN A 81 -20.80 4.01 7.49
C GLN A 81 -20.40 2.77 6.67
N PRO A 82 -21.34 1.90 6.24
CA PRO A 82 -20.99 0.71 5.47
C PRO A 82 -20.30 1.03 4.13
N VAL A 83 -20.46 2.25 3.62
CA VAL A 83 -19.84 2.71 2.37
C VAL A 83 -18.54 3.48 2.66
N THR A 84 -18.57 4.42 3.60
CA THR A 84 -17.40 5.27 3.91
C THR A 84 -16.25 4.46 4.51
N MET A 85 -16.54 3.36 5.21
CA MET A 85 -15.52 2.50 5.81
C MET A 85 -14.54 1.90 4.80
N PHE A 86 -14.91 1.80 3.51
CA PHE A 86 -14.01 1.38 2.43
C PHE A 86 -12.87 2.38 2.16
N PHE A 87 -12.93 3.58 2.73
CA PHE A 87 -11.91 4.62 2.60
C PHE A 87 -11.39 5.10 3.95
N THR A 88 -12.27 5.31 4.93
CA THR A 88 -11.89 5.93 6.21
C THR A 88 -10.93 5.09 7.04
N TYR A 89 -10.94 3.77 6.86
CA TYR A 89 -10.06 2.86 7.59
C TYR A 89 -8.56 3.17 7.38
N ALA A 90 -8.21 3.68 6.20
CA ALA A 90 -6.83 3.99 5.83
C ALA A 90 -6.25 5.19 6.60
N ALA A 91 -7.11 6.05 7.16
CA ALA A 91 -6.70 7.19 7.97
C ALA A 91 -6.44 6.82 9.44
N LEU A 92 -6.94 5.67 9.90
CA LEU A 92 -6.78 5.21 11.27
C LEU A 92 -5.62 4.21 11.36
N HIS A 93 -4.95 4.17 12.51
CA HIS A 93 -3.86 3.22 12.75
C HIS A 93 -4.01 2.56 14.12
N GLY A 94 -3.37 1.40 14.25
CA GLY A 94 -3.33 0.64 15.51
C GLY A 94 -2.21 1.08 16.46
N GLY A 95 -1.64 2.27 16.26
CA GLY A 95 -0.49 2.77 17.00
C GLY A 95 0.59 3.42 16.13
N MET A 96 1.51 4.13 16.79
CA MET A 96 2.57 4.91 16.15
C MET A 96 3.50 4.09 15.26
N LEU A 97 3.92 2.89 15.69
CA LEU A 97 4.82 2.07 14.89
C LEU A 97 4.17 1.63 13.57
N HIS A 98 2.87 1.28 13.62
CA HIS A 98 2.10 0.94 12.43
C HIS A 98 1.99 2.15 11.47
N LEU A 99 1.66 3.33 11.99
CA LEU A 99 1.63 4.57 11.20
C LEU A 99 2.99 4.86 10.53
N VAL A 100 4.07 4.86 11.31
CA VAL A 100 5.42 5.18 10.80
C VAL A 100 5.81 4.21 9.70
N GLY A 101 5.57 2.91 9.88
CA GLY A 101 5.85 1.90 8.85
C GLY A 101 5.12 2.20 7.54
N ASN A 102 3.83 2.54 7.59
CA ASN A 102 3.06 2.90 6.40
C ASN A 102 3.58 4.19 5.75
N MET A 103 3.83 5.23 6.53
CA MET A 103 4.22 6.53 5.97
C MET A 103 5.63 6.52 5.39
N VAL A 104 6.56 5.78 5.98
CA VAL A 104 7.89 5.54 5.38
C VAL A 104 7.74 4.85 4.02
N ALA A 105 6.89 3.84 3.92
CA ALA A 105 6.65 3.15 2.65
C ALA A 105 6.00 4.07 1.60
N VAL A 106 5.02 4.89 1.99
CA VAL A 106 4.40 5.90 1.10
C VAL A 106 5.44 6.91 0.61
N LEU A 107 6.30 7.42 1.49
CA LEU A 107 7.36 8.39 1.12
C LEU A 107 8.43 7.77 0.21
N ALA A 108 8.77 6.48 0.42
CA ALA A 108 9.73 5.78 -0.42
C ALA A 108 9.20 5.50 -1.83
N LEU A 109 7.90 5.19 -1.96
CA LEU A 109 7.26 4.87 -3.23
C LEU A 109 6.70 6.10 -3.95
N GLY A 110 6.39 7.17 -3.21
CA GLY A 110 5.75 8.37 -3.73
C GLY A 110 6.52 8.99 -4.89
N GLY A 111 7.83 9.19 -4.72
CA GLY A 111 8.71 9.72 -5.78
C GLY A 111 8.71 8.88 -7.06
N ILE A 112 8.73 7.55 -6.93
CA ILE A 112 8.71 6.60 -8.07
C ILE A 112 7.37 6.70 -8.82
N VAL A 113 6.26 6.67 -8.08
CA VAL A 113 4.91 6.70 -8.65
C VAL A 113 4.63 8.06 -9.29
N VAL A 114 5.01 9.17 -8.62
CA VAL A 114 4.85 10.51 -9.17
C VAL A 114 5.68 10.70 -10.45
N ALA A 115 6.92 10.21 -10.49
CA ALA A 115 7.72 10.24 -11.71
C ALA A 115 7.03 9.52 -12.88
N ARG A 116 6.25 8.48 -12.58
CA ARG A 116 5.60 7.64 -13.60
C ARG A 116 4.27 8.22 -14.10
N ILE A 117 3.39 8.63 -13.20
CA ILE A 117 2.00 9.00 -13.52
C ILE A 117 1.59 10.38 -13.00
N GLY A 118 2.52 11.15 -12.45
CA GLY A 118 2.29 12.48 -11.88
C GLY A 118 1.53 12.46 -10.55
N ALA A 119 1.43 13.63 -9.90
CA ALA A 119 0.80 13.76 -8.59
C ALA A 119 -0.69 13.35 -8.57
N ARG A 120 -1.45 13.71 -9.61
CA ARG A 120 -2.86 13.31 -9.74
C ARG A 120 -3.01 11.79 -9.89
N GLY A 121 -2.14 11.17 -10.70
CA GLY A 121 -2.11 9.72 -10.87
C GLY A 121 -1.77 9.00 -9.56
N PHE A 122 -0.82 9.53 -8.79
CA PHE A 122 -0.49 9.02 -7.46
C PHE A 122 -1.72 9.02 -6.52
N LEU A 123 -2.45 10.14 -6.43
CA LEU A 123 -3.64 10.22 -5.58
C LEU A 123 -4.75 9.25 -6.01
N LEU A 124 -4.98 9.11 -7.32
CA LEU A 124 -5.95 8.16 -7.86
C LEU A 124 -5.54 6.70 -7.57
N LEU A 125 -4.28 6.35 -7.82
CA LEU A 125 -3.75 5.02 -7.51
C LEU A 125 -3.88 4.73 -6.01
N TYR A 126 -3.54 5.69 -5.15
CA TYR A 126 -3.66 5.54 -3.70
C TYR A 126 -5.11 5.28 -3.29
N ALA A 127 -6.07 6.09 -3.77
CA ALA A 127 -7.48 5.93 -3.46
C ALA A 127 -8.06 4.59 -3.97
N VAL A 128 -7.71 4.18 -5.19
CA VAL A 128 -8.10 2.87 -5.73
C VAL A 128 -7.52 1.74 -4.88
N SER A 129 -6.27 1.86 -4.46
CA SER A 129 -5.60 0.83 -3.65
C SER A 129 -6.17 0.71 -2.25
N VAL A 130 -6.60 1.83 -1.64
CA VAL A 130 -7.38 1.83 -0.39
C VAL A 130 -8.69 1.06 -0.60
N PHE A 131 -9.43 1.42 -1.65
CA PHE A 131 -10.71 0.77 -1.95
C PHE A 131 -10.57 -0.74 -2.22
N THR A 132 -9.64 -1.15 -3.08
CA THR A 132 -9.44 -2.57 -3.39
C THR A 132 -8.81 -3.34 -2.22
N GLY A 133 -8.07 -2.67 -1.35
CA GLY A 133 -7.64 -3.24 -0.06
C GLY A 133 -8.83 -3.58 0.83
N ALA A 134 -9.76 -2.63 1.02
CA ALA A 134 -11.00 -2.90 1.72
C ALA A 134 -11.84 -4.01 1.08
N MET A 135 -11.92 -4.07 -0.25
CA MET A 135 -12.57 -5.19 -0.94
C MET A 135 -11.90 -6.53 -0.66
N GLY A 136 -10.56 -6.57 -0.67
CA GLY A 136 -9.81 -7.79 -0.36
C GLY A 136 -10.13 -8.29 1.05
N TYR A 137 -10.16 -7.38 2.02
CA TYR A 137 -10.54 -7.70 3.39
C TYR A 137 -12.00 -8.18 3.50
N ALA A 138 -12.95 -7.46 2.90
CA ALA A 138 -14.37 -7.81 2.90
C ALA A 138 -14.67 -9.20 2.33
N LEU A 139 -13.89 -9.64 1.33
CA LEU A 139 -14.13 -10.90 0.64
C LEU A 139 -13.44 -12.10 1.29
N LEU A 140 -12.34 -11.88 2.01
CA LEU A 140 -11.44 -12.95 2.43
C LEU A 140 -11.28 -13.05 3.95
N SER A 141 -11.52 -11.96 4.69
CA SER A 141 -11.31 -11.96 6.13
C SER A 141 -12.42 -12.68 6.87
N ASN A 142 -12.04 -13.30 7.98
CA ASN A 142 -12.96 -13.85 8.98
C ASN A 142 -12.57 -13.33 10.39
N ALA A 143 -11.89 -12.19 10.46
CA ALA A 143 -11.47 -11.62 11.73
C ALA A 143 -12.62 -10.83 12.37
N ASP A 144 -12.80 -11.00 13.69
CA ASP A 144 -13.79 -10.25 14.47
C ASP A 144 -13.33 -8.81 14.75
N ALA A 145 -12.01 -8.56 14.68
CA ALA A 145 -11.43 -7.25 14.93
C ALA A 145 -11.57 -6.33 13.71
N PRO A 146 -11.82 -5.02 13.88
CA PRO A 146 -11.88 -4.10 12.76
C PRO A 146 -10.52 -3.91 12.10
N MET A 147 -10.53 -3.67 10.78
CA MET A 147 -9.33 -3.32 10.04
C MET A 147 -9.10 -1.81 10.04
N VAL A 148 -7.84 -1.41 10.22
CA VAL A 148 -7.35 -0.03 10.07
C VAL A 148 -5.99 -0.03 9.37
N GLY A 149 -5.61 1.12 8.82
CA GLY A 149 -4.25 1.37 8.33
C GLY A 149 -4.17 1.59 6.83
N ALA A 150 -3.23 2.44 6.44
CA ALA A 150 -2.94 2.78 5.05
C ALA A 150 -2.25 1.65 4.25
N SER A 151 -2.04 0.47 4.83
CA SER A 151 -1.22 -0.58 4.24
C SER A 151 -1.81 -1.16 2.94
N GLY A 152 -3.14 -1.24 2.80
CA GLY A 152 -3.77 -1.59 1.52
C GLY A 152 -3.33 -0.65 0.38
N ALA A 153 -3.23 0.65 0.67
CA ALA A 153 -2.72 1.64 -0.27
C ALA A 153 -1.23 1.40 -0.58
N VAL A 154 -0.41 1.16 0.45
CA VAL A 154 1.02 0.84 0.30
C VAL A 154 1.22 -0.36 -0.61
N PHE A 155 0.46 -1.44 -0.41
CA PHE A 155 0.57 -2.63 -1.24
C PHE A 155 0.11 -2.39 -2.68
N GLY A 156 -0.85 -1.51 -2.91
CA GLY A 156 -1.20 -1.10 -4.27
C GLY A 156 -0.14 -0.23 -4.95
N LEU A 157 0.56 0.66 -4.22
CA LEU A 157 1.74 1.36 -4.75
C LEU A 157 2.85 0.35 -5.11
N ILE A 158 3.06 -0.66 -4.27
CA ILE A 158 4.01 -1.76 -4.56
C ILE A 158 3.54 -2.55 -5.79
N GLY A 159 2.26 -2.91 -5.89
CA GLY A 159 1.69 -3.64 -7.02
C GLY A 159 1.90 -2.91 -8.35
N ALA A 160 1.59 -1.60 -8.38
CA ALA A 160 1.85 -0.76 -9.53
C ALA A 160 3.33 -0.73 -9.91
N TRP A 161 4.22 -0.57 -8.91
CA TRP A 161 5.66 -0.58 -9.15
C TRP A 161 6.16 -1.92 -9.70
N LYS A 162 5.68 -3.05 -9.15
CA LYS A 162 6.04 -4.39 -9.61
C LYS A 162 5.54 -4.68 -11.02
N PHE A 163 4.39 -4.14 -11.39
CA PHE A 163 3.90 -4.20 -12.75
C PHE A 163 4.81 -3.41 -13.73
N TRP A 164 5.25 -2.19 -13.36
CA TRP A 164 6.21 -1.44 -14.19
C TRP A 164 7.57 -2.12 -14.26
N GLU A 165 8.02 -2.78 -13.18
CA GLU A 165 9.22 -3.62 -13.18
C GLU A 165 9.09 -4.79 -14.15
N TRP A 166 7.96 -5.48 -14.13
CA TRP A 166 7.67 -6.52 -15.10
C TRP A 166 7.71 -6.00 -16.55
N GLN A 167 7.02 -4.89 -16.85
CA GLN A 167 7.02 -4.30 -18.20
C GLN A 167 8.44 -3.98 -18.67
N LEU A 168 9.23 -3.31 -17.83
CA LEU A 168 10.56 -2.86 -18.18
C LEU A 168 11.52 -4.04 -18.35
N ARG A 169 11.46 -5.04 -17.46
CA ARG A 169 12.24 -6.26 -17.61
C ARG A 169 11.89 -6.99 -18.90
N HIS A 170 10.61 -7.10 -19.21
CA HIS A 170 10.13 -7.79 -20.40
C HIS A 170 10.61 -7.09 -21.68
N HIS A 171 10.49 -5.76 -21.73
CA HIS A 171 10.94 -4.97 -22.88
C HIS A 171 12.45 -5.02 -23.10
N LEU A 172 13.24 -5.00 -22.02
CA LEU A 172 14.70 -5.04 -22.11
C LEU A 172 15.26 -6.46 -22.29
N GLY A 173 14.43 -7.50 -22.20
CA GLY A 173 14.90 -8.89 -22.13
C GLY A 173 15.67 -9.20 -20.84
N SER A 174 15.47 -8.40 -19.78
CA SER A 174 16.16 -8.57 -18.49
C SER A 174 15.63 -9.79 -17.72
N PRO A 175 16.47 -10.44 -16.89
CA PRO A 175 16.04 -11.56 -16.06
C PRO A 175 14.88 -11.19 -15.14
N MET A 176 13.88 -12.07 -15.03
CA MET A 176 12.73 -11.92 -14.11
C MET A 176 13.03 -12.38 -12.68
N ARG A 177 14.14 -13.08 -12.45
CA ARG A 177 14.51 -13.62 -11.15
C ARG A 177 14.49 -12.57 -10.01
N PRO A 178 14.96 -11.31 -10.18
CA PRO A 178 14.89 -10.32 -9.11
C PRO A 178 13.45 -9.88 -8.78
N LEU A 179 12.59 -9.73 -9.79
CA LEU A 179 11.16 -9.44 -9.60
C LEU A 179 10.52 -10.54 -8.75
N TRP A 180 10.64 -11.80 -9.18
CA TRP A 180 10.07 -12.94 -8.46
C TRP A 180 10.62 -13.09 -7.05
N ARG A 181 11.93 -12.89 -6.85
CA ARG A 181 12.54 -12.89 -5.51
C ARG A 181 11.94 -11.82 -4.61
N SER A 182 11.71 -10.61 -5.13
CA SER A 182 11.09 -9.54 -4.34
C SER A 182 9.64 -9.85 -3.98
N LEU A 183 8.87 -10.47 -4.90
CA LEU A 183 7.49 -10.87 -4.64
C LEU A 183 7.40 -12.00 -3.61
N VAL A 184 8.25 -13.02 -3.74
CA VAL A 184 8.36 -14.11 -2.75
C VAL A 184 8.81 -13.56 -1.40
N GLY A 185 9.80 -12.66 -1.37
CA GLY A 185 10.25 -11.99 -0.15
C GLY A 185 9.14 -11.20 0.53
N LEU A 186 8.32 -10.48 -0.25
CA LEU A 186 7.16 -9.75 0.26
C LEU A 186 6.09 -10.70 0.83
N ALA A 187 5.81 -11.82 0.16
CA ALA A 187 4.88 -12.83 0.65
C ALA A 187 5.37 -13.46 1.97
N ILE A 188 6.65 -13.82 2.05
CA ILE A 188 7.27 -14.34 3.28
C ILE A 188 7.19 -13.31 4.40
N LEU A 189 7.50 -12.04 4.12
CA LEU A 189 7.40 -10.97 5.10
C LEU A 189 5.97 -10.84 5.66
N ASN A 190 4.95 -10.93 4.80
CA ASN A 190 3.55 -10.91 5.26
C ASN A 190 3.23 -12.07 6.19
N VAL A 191 3.65 -13.29 5.85
CA VAL A 191 3.44 -14.48 6.69
C VAL A 191 4.15 -14.32 8.04
N VAL A 192 5.41 -13.87 8.02
CA VAL A 192 6.19 -13.64 9.25
C VAL A 192 5.53 -12.57 10.13
N LEU A 193 5.14 -11.43 9.55
CA LEU A 193 4.47 -10.37 10.30
C LEU A 193 3.10 -10.82 10.83
N TRP A 194 2.35 -11.61 10.07
CA TRP A 194 1.08 -12.17 10.51
C TRP A 194 1.27 -13.09 11.72
N LEU A 195 2.30 -13.95 11.71
CA LEU A 195 2.65 -14.80 12.86
C LEU A 195 3.09 -13.97 14.07
N LEU A 196 3.98 -12.99 13.87
CA LEU A 196 4.52 -12.15 14.95
C LEU A 196 3.46 -11.24 15.59
N LEU A 197 2.44 -10.86 14.82
CA LEU A 197 1.32 -10.05 15.28
C LEU A 197 0.11 -10.91 15.68
N SER A 198 0.31 -12.21 15.93
CA SER A 198 -0.74 -13.12 16.41
C SER A 198 -2.00 -13.11 15.55
N GLY A 199 -1.83 -13.00 14.23
CA GLY A 199 -2.92 -12.98 13.27
C GLY A 199 -3.56 -11.61 13.01
N MET A 200 -3.13 -10.55 13.70
CA MET A 200 -3.71 -9.20 13.57
C MET A 200 -3.30 -8.45 12.29
N LEU A 201 -2.44 -9.02 11.45
CA LEU A 201 -2.07 -8.44 10.16
C LEU A 201 -3.17 -8.70 9.13
N ALA A 202 -3.80 -7.64 8.61
CA ALA A 202 -4.79 -7.71 7.54
C ALA A 202 -4.16 -8.00 6.16
N TRP A 203 -3.61 -9.19 5.99
CA TRP A 203 -2.95 -9.62 4.75
C TRP A 203 -3.90 -9.63 3.55
N GLU A 204 -5.21 -9.80 3.80
CA GLU A 204 -6.27 -9.74 2.79
C GLU A 204 -6.32 -8.37 2.13
N ALA A 205 -6.16 -7.30 2.92
CA ALA A 205 -6.10 -5.93 2.43
C ALA A 205 -4.82 -5.66 1.65
N HIS A 206 -3.71 -6.27 2.06
CA HIS A 206 -2.46 -6.21 1.31
C HIS A 206 -2.60 -6.86 -0.06
N LEU A 207 -3.24 -8.03 -0.14
CA LEU A 207 -3.50 -8.73 -1.40
C LEU A 207 -4.44 -7.92 -2.30
N GLY A 208 -5.57 -7.45 -1.77
CA GLY A 208 -6.54 -6.65 -2.51
C GLY A 208 -5.95 -5.33 -3.01
N GLY A 209 -5.16 -4.65 -2.18
CA GLY A 209 -4.41 -3.45 -2.54
C GLY A 209 -3.42 -3.73 -3.67
N PHE A 210 -2.58 -4.77 -3.53
CA PHE A 210 -1.60 -5.16 -4.53
C PHE A 210 -2.23 -5.45 -5.90
N ILE A 211 -3.29 -6.26 -5.94
CA ILE A 211 -4.02 -6.58 -7.17
C ILE A 211 -4.60 -5.31 -7.79
N GLY A 212 -5.28 -4.46 -7.00
CA GLY A 212 -5.83 -3.20 -7.50
C GLY A 212 -4.77 -2.28 -8.09
N GLY A 213 -3.60 -2.19 -7.45
CA GLY A 213 -2.47 -1.42 -7.96
C GLY A 213 -1.90 -1.95 -9.28
N VAL A 214 -1.74 -3.27 -9.41
CA VAL A 214 -1.34 -3.92 -10.67
C VAL A 214 -2.34 -3.60 -11.79
N LEU A 215 -3.64 -3.76 -11.52
CA LEU A 215 -4.70 -3.52 -12.50
C LEU A 215 -4.77 -2.04 -12.90
N PHE A 216 -4.70 -1.12 -11.94
CA PHE A 216 -4.64 0.30 -12.21
C PHE A 216 -3.45 0.64 -13.11
N ALA A 217 -2.26 0.13 -12.78
CA ALA A 217 -1.06 0.39 -13.57
C ALA A 217 -1.15 -0.21 -14.98
N ALA A 218 -1.77 -1.38 -15.14
CA ALA A 218 -2.03 -1.99 -16.44
C ALA A 218 -2.93 -1.14 -17.32
N ILE A 219 -3.95 -0.52 -16.75
CA ILE A 219 -4.92 0.32 -17.48
C ILE A 219 -4.36 1.72 -17.73
N ALA A 220 -3.79 2.36 -16.71
CA ALA A 220 -3.34 3.76 -16.79
C ALA A 220 -2.00 3.93 -17.52
N THR A 221 -1.17 2.89 -17.51
CA THR A 221 0.18 2.89 -18.12
C THR A 221 0.45 1.58 -18.86
N PRO A 222 -0.30 1.27 -19.93
CA PRO A 222 -0.11 0.03 -20.70
C PRO A 222 1.21 0.00 -21.49
N THR A 223 1.89 1.15 -21.60
CA THR A 223 3.17 1.29 -22.32
C THR A 223 4.25 1.87 -21.43
N LEU A 224 5.51 1.79 -21.84
CA LEU A 224 6.67 2.28 -21.09
C LEU A 224 6.80 3.81 -21.00
N ARG A 225 5.86 4.60 -21.52
CA ARG A 225 5.94 6.07 -21.51
C ARG A 225 5.78 6.63 -20.09
N TYR A 226 6.71 7.49 -19.68
CA TYR A 226 6.60 8.30 -18.47
C TYR A 226 5.87 9.60 -18.81
N ARG A 227 5.02 10.08 -17.89
CA ARG A 227 4.47 11.44 -17.96
C ARG A 227 5.50 12.39 -17.33
N ILE A 228 6.49 12.80 -18.14
CA ILE A 228 7.42 13.88 -17.80
C ILE A 228 6.81 15.20 -18.29
#